data_AF-A0A7G6T6L6-F1
#
_entry.id   AF-A0A7G6T6L6-F1
#
_cell.length_a   1.000
_cell.length_b   1.000
_cell.length_c   1.000
_cell.angle_alpha   90.00
_cell.angle_beta   90.00
_cell.angle_gamma   90.00
#
_symmetry.space_group_name_H-M   'P 1'
#
loop_
_entity.id
_entity.type
_entity.pdbx_description
1 polymer ?
#
loop_
_entity_poly.entity_id
_entity_poly.type
_entity_poly.pdbx_seq_one_letter_code
_entity_poly.pdbx_strand_id
1 'polypeptide(L)'
;MRRRRPKAAMPVDAHARIGTLLKGVLTDMRARAGVYKRVDAVRSELDDWVQCEHDRAAMPDEVFFDLYYGENSAGGTSKAGEQHIEDLRLAQSILMQHYPDCAPLRDLVGKIDLAVISLEKLR
;
A
#
# COMPACT_ATOMS: atom_id res chain seq x y z
N MET A 1 13.47 2.34 -17.05
CA MET A 1 12.18 2.18 -17.76
C MET A 1 11.12 2.92 -16.96
N ARG A 2 10.34 3.81 -17.58
CA ARG A 2 9.23 4.48 -16.89
C ARG A 2 8.12 3.44 -16.67
N ARG A 3 7.91 2.96 -15.44
CA ARG A 3 6.84 2.01 -15.12
C ARG A 3 5.49 2.66 -15.47
N ARG A 4 4.53 1.86 -15.92
CA ARG A 4 3.18 2.35 -16.26
C ARG A 4 2.45 2.71 -14.96
N ARG A 5 1.90 3.92 -14.87
CA ARG A 5 1.09 4.40 -13.74
C ARG A 5 -0.27 4.93 -14.21
N PRO A 6 -1.29 5.01 -13.33
CA PRO A 6 -2.54 5.68 -13.65
C PRO A 6 -2.30 7.15 -14.06
N LYS A 7 -3.14 7.68 -14.96
CA LYS A 7 -3.12 9.10 -15.37
C LYS A 7 -3.91 9.96 -14.38
N ALA A 8 -3.56 9.87 -13.11
CA ALA A 8 -4.08 10.67 -12.02
C ALA A 8 -2.97 10.86 -10.97
N ALA A 9 -3.24 11.66 -9.95
CA ALA A 9 -2.40 11.84 -8.78
C ALA A 9 -3.27 11.66 -7.53
N MET A 10 -2.91 10.71 -6.67
CA MET A 10 -3.58 10.52 -5.40
C MET A 10 -3.04 11.54 -4.40
N PRO A 11 -3.89 12.19 -3.59
CA PRO A 11 -3.45 13.12 -2.55
C PRO A 11 -2.47 12.49 -1.55
N VAL A 12 -1.53 13.28 -1.02
CA VAL A 12 -0.46 12.82 -0.11
C VAL A 12 -1.01 12.20 1.18
N ASP A 13 -2.10 12.74 1.71
CA ASP A 13 -2.81 12.20 2.87
C ASP A 13 -3.43 10.82 2.60
N ALA A 14 -3.94 10.60 1.39
CA ALA A 14 -4.41 9.28 0.95
C ALA A 14 -3.24 8.28 0.80
N HIS A 15 -2.08 8.72 0.28
CA HIS A 15 -0.85 7.92 0.31
C HIS A 15 -0.45 7.56 1.74
N ALA A 16 -0.44 8.52 2.66
CA ALA A 16 -0.07 8.31 4.05
C ALA A 16 -0.99 7.28 4.72
N ARG A 17 -2.30 7.38 4.47
CA ARG A 17 -3.29 6.44 5.00
C ARG A 17 -3.05 5.02 4.49
N ILE A 18 -2.85 4.83 3.18
CA ILE A 18 -2.52 3.50 2.63
C ILE A 18 -1.19 3.02 3.21
N GLY A 19 -0.19 3.88 3.29
CA GLY A 19 1.11 3.59 3.88
C GLY A 19 1.02 2.99 5.27
N THR A 20 0.26 3.60 6.18
CA THR A 20 0.00 3.07 7.53
C THR A 20 -0.63 1.66 7.50
N LEU A 21 -1.62 1.44 6.62
CA LEU A 21 -2.30 0.14 6.49
C LEU A 21 -1.31 -0.94 6.01
N LEU A 22 -0.54 -0.66 4.96
CA LEU A 22 0.43 -1.61 4.41
C LEU A 22 1.57 -1.89 5.40
N LYS A 23 2.07 -0.86 6.12
CA LYS A 23 3.11 -1.03 7.14
C LYS A 23 2.66 -1.97 8.26
N GLY A 24 1.42 -1.84 8.74
CA GLY A 24 0.86 -2.75 9.73
C GLY A 24 0.87 -4.21 9.25
N VAL A 25 0.40 -4.47 8.03
CA VAL A 25 0.40 -5.82 7.45
C VAL A 25 1.83 -6.36 7.26
N LEU A 26 2.77 -5.54 6.77
CA LEU A 26 4.15 -5.96 6.51
C LEU A 26 4.90 -6.32 7.79
N THR A 27 4.68 -5.57 8.87
CA THR A 27 5.28 -5.84 10.19
C THR A 27 4.86 -7.20 10.71
N ASP A 28 3.55 -7.47 10.76
CA ASP A 28 3.00 -8.71 11.32
C ASP A 28 3.22 -9.92 10.40
N MET A 29 3.20 -9.73 9.08
CA MET A 29 3.30 -10.82 8.10
C MET A 29 4.73 -11.11 7.63
N ARG A 30 5.76 -10.60 8.31
CA ARG A 30 7.18 -10.77 7.93
C ARG A 30 7.59 -12.22 7.70
N ALA A 31 7.08 -13.16 8.51
CA ALA A 31 7.34 -14.59 8.37
C ALA A 31 6.48 -15.30 7.30
N ARG A 32 5.49 -14.62 6.72
CA ARG A 32 4.54 -15.16 5.75
C ARG A 32 4.86 -14.65 4.35
N ALA A 33 5.88 -15.24 3.73
CA ALA A 33 6.46 -14.76 2.47
C ALA A 33 5.44 -14.50 1.34
N GLY A 34 4.39 -15.30 1.23
CA GLY A 34 3.34 -15.11 0.20
C GLY A 34 2.52 -13.84 0.40
N VAL A 35 2.17 -13.49 1.65
CA VAL A 35 1.45 -12.24 1.95
C VAL A 35 2.43 -11.08 1.84
N TYR A 36 3.58 -11.18 2.52
CA TYR A 36 4.59 -10.13 2.59
C TYR A 36 5.02 -9.66 1.20
N LYS A 37 5.44 -10.57 0.31
CA LYS A 37 5.96 -10.19 -1.02
C LYS A 37 4.93 -9.47 -1.89
N ARG A 38 3.64 -9.77 -1.74
CA ARG A 38 2.58 -9.11 -2.52
C ARG A 38 2.30 -7.71 -2.00
N VAL A 39 2.21 -7.57 -0.68
CA VAL A 39 1.99 -6.28 -0.02
C VAL A 39 3.21 -5.36 -0.23
N ASP A 40 4.42 -5.91 -0.18
CA ASP A 40 5.67 -5.18 -0.43
C ASP A 40 5.78 -4.70 -1.89
N ALA A 41 5.31 -5.52 -2.84
CA ALA A 41 5.23 -5.12 -4.24
C ALA A 41 4.22 -3.98 -4.44
N VAL A 42 3.07 -3.99 -3.74
CA VAL A 42 2.12 -2.87 -3.76
C VAL A 42 2.75 -1.61 -3.18
N ARG A 43 3.40 -1.73 -2.01
CA ARG A 43 4.12 -0.62 -1.37
C ARG A 43 5.13 0.02 -2.33
N SER A 44 6.00 -0.80 -2.92
CA SER A 44 7.07 -0.32 -3.82
C SER A 44 6.50 0.37 -5.07
N GLU A 45 5.40 -0.13 -5.65
CA GLU A 45 4.76 0.54 -6.79
C GLU A 45 4.16 1.89 -6.42
N LEU A 46 3.51 2.00 -5.25
CA LEU A 46 2.94 3.27 -4.80
C LEU A 46 4.01 4.31 -4.44
N ASP A 47 5.17 3.85 -3.95
CA ASP A 47 6.35 4.68 -3.76
C ASP A 47 6.89 5.23 -5.10
N ASP A 48 6.97 4.39 -6.13
CA ASP A 48 7.34 4.84 -7.48
C ASP A 48 6.31 5.84 -8.05
N TRP A 49 5.02 5.60 -7.81
CA TRP A 49 3.95 6.45 -8.33
C TRP A 49 3.93 7.83 -7.66
N VAL A 50 4.07 7.89 -6.33
CA VAL A 50 3.99 9.17 -5.60
C VAL A 50 5.10 10.13 -6.02
N GLN A 51 6.30 9.63 -6.30
CA GLN A 51 7.43 10.42 -6.83
C GLN A 51 7.13 11.02 -8.22
N CYS A 52 6.24 10.39 -8.98
CA CYS A 52 5.82 10.86 -10.30
C CYS A 52 4.56 11.74 -10.26
N GLU A 53 3.90 11.81 -9.10
CA GLU A 53 2.62 12.51 -8.90
C GLU A 53 2.81 13.86 -8.22
N HIS A 54 3.81 13.98 -7.34
CA HIS A 54 4.09 15.17 -6.56
C HIS A 54 5.54 15.60 -6.74
N ASP A 55 5.79 16.91 -6.76
CA ASP A 55 7.14 17.43 -6.75
C ASP A 55 7.69 17.56 -5.32
N ARG A 56 9.00 17.83 -5.21
CA ARG A 56 9.67 18.01 -3.91
C ARG A 56 9.17 19.23 -3.12
N ALA A 57 8.53 20.19 -3.78
CA ALA A 57 7.97 21.35 -3.08
C ALA A 57 6.66 20.97 -2.37
N ALA A 58 5.87 20.09 -2.97
CA ALA A 58 4.67 19.51 -2.38
C ALA A 58 4.97 18.43 -1.33
N MET A 59 6.11 17.74 -1.43
CA MET A 59 6.48 16.66 -0.53
C MET A 59 7.97 16.68 -0.17
N PRO A 60 8.35 17.20 1.01
CA PRO A 60 9.71 17.12 1.51
C PRO A 60 10.17 15.65 1.66
N ASP A 61 11.48 15.39 1.51
CA ASP A 61 12.05 14.04 1.50
C ASP A 61 11.71 13.22 2.77
N GLU A 62 11.63 13.86 3.93
CA GLU A 62 11.24 13.23 5.21
C GLU A 62 9.78 12.73 5.16
N VAL A 63 8.86 13.58 4.70
CA VAL A 63 7.45 13.23 4.52
C VAL A 63 7.33 12.07 3.52
N PHE A 64 8.07 12.15 2.42
CA PHE A 64 8.09 11.11 1.39
C PHE A 64 8.53 9.75 1.94
N PHE A 65 9.65 9.69 2.66
CA PHE A 65 10.16 8.46 3.25
C PHE A 65 9.16 7.84 4.25
N ASP A 66 8.51 8.69 5.06
CA ASP A 66 7.59 8.25 6.10
C ASP A 66 6.28 7.64 5.58
N LEU A 67 5.87 7.99 4.35
CA LEU A 67 4.68 7.42 3.73
C LEU A 67 4.72 5.88 3.73
N TYR A 68 5.80 5.31 3.20
CA TYR A 68 5.87 3.87 2.93
C TYR A 68 6.94 3.12 3.73
N TYR A 69 8.02 3.79 4.14
CA TYR A 69 9.18 3.12 4.73
C TYR A 69 9.54 3.59 6.14
N GLY A 70 9.15 4.81 6.52
CA GLY A 70 9.35 5.30 7.88
C GLY A 70 8.55 4.52 8.93
N GLU A 71 8.90 4.73 10.19
CA GLU A 71 8.36 3.96 11.30
C GLU A 71 6.83 3.98 11.32
N ASN A 72 6.23 2.85 11.68
CA ASN A 72 4.81 2.82 11.93
C ASN A 72 4.58 3.33 13.35
N SER A 73 4.23 4.62 13.49
CA SER A 73 3.94 5.26 14.78
C SER A 73 2.74 4.62 15.49
N ALA A 74 1.95 3.80 14.78
CA ALA A 74 1.02 2.86 15.38
C ALA A 74 1.82 1.72 16.04
N GLY A 75 2.44 2.04 17.18
CA GLY A 75 2.84 1.06 18.18
C GLY A 75 1.59 0.31 18.63
N GLY A 76 1.32 -0.82 17.99
CA GLY A 76 0.12 -1.60 18.21
C GLY A 76 0.49 -3.06 18.26
N THR A 77 0.05 -3.73 19.32
CA THR A 77 0.00 -5.18 19.46
C THR A 77 -0.35 -5.85 18.13
N SER A 78 0.32 -6.97 17.83
CA SER A 78 0.10 -7.75 16.61
C SER A 78 -1.39 -7.91 16.32
N LYS A 79 -1.81 -7.51 15.12
CA LYS A 79 -3.23 -7.54 14.75
C LYS A 79 -3.64 -8.96 14.36
N ALA A 80 -4.90 -9.29 14.60
CA ALA A 80 -5.47 -10.55 14.10
C ALA A 80 -5.48 -10.54 12.55
N GLY A 81 -5.37 -11.72 11.94
CA GLY A 81 -5.43 -11.87 10.47
C GLY A 81 -6.68 -11.26 9.83
N GLU A 82 -7.79 -11.18 10.57
CA GLU A 82 -9.03 -10.53 10.12
C GLU A 82 -8.86 -9.02 9.93
N GLN A 83 -8.19 -8.35 10.88
CA GLN A 83 -7.95 -6.91 10.79
C GLN A 83 -7.03 -6.57 9.61
N HIS A 84 -6.06 -7.44 9.28
CA HIS A 84 -5.24 -7.24 8.09
C HIS A 84 -6.01 -7.38 6.79
N ILE A 85 -7.03 -8.25 6.75
CA ILE A 85 -7.93 -8.34 5.59
C ILE A 85 -8.70 -7.04 5.44
N GLU A 86 -9.26 -6.50 6.52
CA GLU A 86 -9.96 -5.20 6.51
C GLU A 86 -9.04 -4.05 6.08
N ASP A 87 -7.82 -3.99 6.63
CA ASP A 87 -6.82 -2.98 6.28
C ASP A 87 -6.49 -3.02 4.77
N LEU A 88 -6.33 -4.22 4.21
CA LEU A 88 -6.08 -4.41 2.77
C LEU A 88 -7.29 -4.04 1.90
N ARG A 89 -8.52 -4.36 2.34
CA ARG A 89 -9.75 -3.96 1.64
C ARG A 89 -9.96 -2.45 1.67
N LEU A 90 -9.63 -1.81 2.79
CA LEU A 90 -9.66 -0.36 2.90
C LEU A 90 -8.65 0.28 1.94
N ALA A 91 -7.41 -0.22 1.90
CA ALA A 91 -6.41 0.24 0.94
C ALA A 91 -6.88 0.10 -0.51
N GLN A 92 -7.49 -1.02 -0.87
CA GLN A 92 -8.09 -1.25 -2.19
C GLN A 92 -9.16 -0.19 -2.53
N SER A 93 -10.04 0.14 -1.58
CA SER A 93 -11.07 1.16 -1.79
C SER A 93 -10.48 2.55 -2.05
N ILE A 94 -9.43 2.94 -1.32
CA ILE A 94 -8.77 4.24 -1.48
C ILE A 94 -8.10 4.32 -2.87
N LEU A 95 -7.44 3.24 -3.30
CA LEU A 95 -6.86 3.16 -4.64
C LEU A 95 -7.92 3.34 -5.74
N MET A 96 -9.05 2.66 -5.62
CA MET A 96 -10.16 2.74 -6.58
C MET A 96 -10.90 4.08 -6.56
N GLN A 97 -10.85 4.80 -5.43
CA GLN A 97 -11.40 6.14 -5.30
C GLN A 97 -10.54 7.18 -6.04
N HIS A 98 -9.22 7.06 -5.98
CA HIS A 98 -8.30 8.09 -6.47
C HIS A 98 -7.73 7.82 -7.86
N TYR A 99 -7.71 6.56 -8.32
CA TYR A 99 -7.19 6.21 -9.62
C TYR A 99 -8.29 5.73 -10.58
N PRO A 100 -8.22 6.12 -11.88
CA PRO A 100 -9.13 5.60 -12.88
C PRO A 100 -8.93 4.09 -13.09
N ASP A 101 -9.99 3.38 -13.45
CA ASP A 101 -9.86 1.97 -13.84
C ASP A 101 -8.93 1.82 -15.05
N CYS A 102 -7.76 1.22 -14.80
CA CYS A 102 -6.71 1.05 -15.78
C CYS A 102 -5.83 -0.15 -15.44
N ALA A 103 -5.04 -0.62 -16.40
CA ALA A 103 -4.21 -1.81 -16.22
C ALA A 103 -3.24 -1.72 -15.02
N PRO A 104 -2.54 -0.59 -14.77
CA PRO A 104 -1.70 -0.45 -13.57
C PRO A 104 -2.48 -0.59 -12.26
N LEU A 105 -3.64 0.09 -12.14
CA LEU A 105 -4.48 -0.02 -10.96
C LEU A 105 -4.97 -1.45 -10.73
N ARG A 106 -5.50 -2.10 -11.78
CA ARG A 106 -5.98 -3.49 -11.69
C ARG A 106 -4.89 -4.47 -11.26
N ASP A 107 -3.65 -4.23 -11.66
CA ASP A 107 -2.50 -5.04 -11.26
C ASP A 107 -2.17 -4.88 -9.76
N LEU A 108 -2.23 -3.66 -9.19
CA LEU A 108 -2.09 -3.47 -7.73
C LEU A 108 -3.25 -4.08 -6.96
N VAL A 109 -4.48 -3.82 -7.40
CA VAL A 109 -5.72 -4.38 -6.81
C VAL A 109 -5.65 -5.91 -6.80
N GLY A 110 -5.21 -6.54 -7.90
CA GLY A 110 -5.06 -8.00 -7.97
C GLY A 110 -4.00 -8.56 -7.01
N LYS A 111 -2.89 -7.83 -6.76
CA LYS A 111 -1.92 -8.22 -5.72
C LYS A 111 -2.52 -8.18 -4.33
N ILE A 112 -3.35 -7.17 -4.04
CA ILE A 112 -4.08 -7.04 -2.78
C ILE A 112 -5.06 -8.21 -2.62
N ASP A 113 -5.86 -8.52 -3.65
CA ASP A 113 -6.80 -9.65 -3.62
C ASP A 113 -6.09 -10.98 -3.33
N LEU A 114 -4.96 -11.23 -3.98
CA LEU A 114 -4.16 -12.43 -3.74
C LEU A 114 -3.55 -12.48 -2.34
N ALA A 115 -3.22 -11.32 -1.75
CA ALA A 115 -2.77 -11.23 -0.37
C ALA A 115 -3.92 -11.55 0.60
N VAL A 116 -5.12 -11.02 0.37
CA VAL A 116 -6.34 -11.33 1.14
C VAL A 116 -6.67 -12.81 1.08
N ILE A 117 -6.71 -13.42 -0.10
CA ILE A 117 -6.93 -14.87 -0.28
C ILE A 117 -5.88 -15.69 0.49
N SER A 118 -4.64 -15.20 0.56
CA SER A 118 -3.58 -15.89 1.31
C SER A 118 -3.79 -15.78 2.82
N LEU A 119 -4.31 -14.64 3.32
CA LEU A 119 -4.65 -14.44 4.73
C LEU A 119 -5.87 -15.26 5.15
N GLU A 120 -6.89 -15.37 4.30
CA GLU A 120 -8.09 -16.18 4.56
C GLU A 120 -7.74 -17.66 4.74
N LYS A 121 -6.74 -18.17 4.03
CA LYS A 121 -6.24 -19.55 4.16
C LYS A 121 -5.41 -19.82 5.42
N LEU A 122 -5.06 -18.78 6.18
CA LEU A 122 -4.33 -18.93 7.45
C LEU A 122 -5.28 -19.08 8.65
N ARG A 123 -6.58 -18.85 8.45
CA ARG A 123 -7.63 -19.12 9.44
C ARG A 123 -7.91 -20.62 9.52
#